data_AF-A0A7J7EZA2-F1
#
_entry.id   AF-A0A7J7EZA2-F1
#
_cell.length_a   1.000
_cell.length_b   1.000
_cell.length_c   1.000
_cell.angle_alpha   90.00
_cell.angle_beta   90.00
_cell.angle_gamma   90.00
#
_symmetry.space_group_name_H-M   'P 1'
#
loop_
_entity.id
_entity.type
_entity.pdbx_description
1 polymer ?
#
loop_
_entity_poly.entity_id
_entity_poly.type
_entity_poly.pdbx_seq_one_letter_code
_entity_poly.pdbx_strand_id
1 'polypeptide(L)'
;AELLDAAAGIHVRFRLGGVKFPPEIYYKIFTHRHVEDLCANSPRDYTKLPVKHTSHIKSDNLQEEDQSGWYRRIENNGWRPVSDRFWMSAENVMVGDKKESEFHFSKLKRRQDMEKKRKIRKIEWMRQ
;
A
#
# COMPACT_ATOMS: atom_id res chain seq x y z
N ALA A 1 -2.94 -14.54 -21.85
CA ALA A 1 -2.56 -13.16 -21.48
C ALA A 1 -3.70 -12.42 -20.76
N GLU A 2 -4.64 -13.14 -20.11
CA GLU A 2 -5.88 -12.53 -19.59
C GLU A 2 -5.70 -11.85 -18.22
N LEU A 3 -4.69 -12.22 -17.44
CA LEU A 3 -4.54 -11.77 -16.05
C LEU A 3 -3.79 -10.44 -15.90
N LEU A 4 -3.03 -10.02 -16.91
CA LEU A 4 -2.13 -8.87 -16.82
C LEU A 4 -2.26 -7.98 -18.05
N ASP A 5 -2.39 -6.68 -17.82
CA ASP A 5 -2.47 -5.68 -18.88
C ASP A 5 -1.12 -5.54 -19.60
N ALA A 6 -1.12 -5.79 -20.92
CA ALA A 6 0.06 -5.62 -21.76
C ALA A 6 0.56 -4.18 -21.77
N ALA A 7 -0.31 -3.19 -21.57
CA ALA A 7 0.07 -1.80 -21.55
C ALA A 7 0.90 -1.43 -20.31
N ALA A 8 0.84 -2.19 -19.23
CA ALA A 8 1.60 -1.90 -18.00
C ALA A 8 3.12 -2.16 -18.13
N GLY A 9 3.57 -2.85 -19.17
CA GLY A 9 5.00 -3.17 -19.38
C GLY A 9 5.57 -3.97 -18.22
N ILE A 10 4.92 -5.10 -17.91
CA ILE A 10 5.21 -5.91 -16.73
C ILE A 10 6.46 -6.76 -16.94
N HIS A 11 7.32 -6.80 -15.93
CA HIS A 11 8.36 -7.82 -15.81
C HIS A 11 8.25 -8.57 -14.48
N VAL A 12 8.50 -9.87 -14.50
CA VAL A 12 8.54 -10.71 -13.30
C VAL A 12 9.99 -11.08 -13.02
N ARG A 13 10.45 -10.77 -11.82
CA ARG A 13 11.79 -11.17 -11.37
C ARG A 13 11.65 -12.32 -10.39
N PHE A 14 12.47 -13.35 -10.57
CA PHE A 14 12.57 -14.49 -9.67
C PHE A 14 13.79 -14.36 -8.74
N ARG A 15 13.69 -14.94 -7.54
CA ARG A 15 14.77 -15.06 -6.57
C ARG A 15 14.73 -16.46 -5.94
N LEU A 16 15.90 -17.02 -5.71
CA LEU A 16 16.05 -18.18 -4.84
C LEU A 16 16.23 -17.70 -3.41
N GLY A 17 15.52 -18.32 -2.47
CA GLY A 17 15.57 -18.02 -1.05
C GLY A 17 15.30 -19.26 -0.20
N GLY A 18 15.03 -19.05 1.08
CA GLY A 18 14.87 -20.13 2.04
C GLY A 18 16.18 -20.53 2.73
N VAL A 19 16.06 -21.29 3.81
CA VAL A 19 17.17 -21.69 4.68
C VAL A 19 17.58 -23.16 4.50
N LYS A 20 16.88 -23.91 3.64
CA LYS A 20 17.12 -25.33 3.36
C LYS A 20 17.23 -25.55 1.84
N PHE A 21 17.95 -26.60 1.45
CA PHE A 21 18.03 -27.06 0.06
C PHE A 21 16.98 -28.18 -0.18
N PRO A 22 16.26 -28.19 -1.32
CA PRO A 22 16.32 -27.24 -2.43
C PRO A 22 15.73 -25.85 -2.07
N PRO A 23 16.25 -24.77 -2.68
CA PRO A 23 15.82 -23.41 -2.35
C PRO A 23 14.38 -23.14 -2.79
N GLU A 24 13.69 -22.27 -2.04
CA GLU A 24 12.37 -21.79 -2.41
C GLU A 24 12.49 -20.70 -3.50
N ILE A 25 11.58 -20.74 -4.47
CA ILE A 25 11.52 -19.73 -5.53
C ILE A 25 10.52 -18.67 -5.13
N TYR A 26 10.93 -17.41 -5.21
CA TYR A 26 10.11 -16.24 -4.98
C TYR A 26 9.99 -15.40 -6.25
N TYR A 27 8.89 -14.68 -6.40
CA TYR A 27 8.67 -13.75 -7.49
C TYR A 27 8.24 -12.37 -6.98
N LYS A 28 8.53 -11.35 -7.78
CA LYS A 28 7.99 -10.00 -7.65
C LYS A 28 7.69 -9.44 -9.04
N ILE A 29 6.51 -8.82 -9.14
CA ILE A 29 6.02 -8.18 -10.35
C ILE A 29 6.44 -6.70 -10.30
N PHE A 30 7.00 -6.21 -11.40
CA PHE A 30 7.33 -4.81 -11.58
C PHE A 30 6.67 -4.29 -12.84
N THR A 31 6.38 -2.99 -12.85
CA THR A 31 5.81 -2.28 -13.99
C THR A 31 6.83 -1.24 -14.46
N HIS A 32 7.13 -1.23 -15.76
CA HIS A 32 7.98 -0.20 -16.34
C HIS A 32 7.20 1.06 -16.72
N ARG A 33 5.92 0.89 -17.08
CA ARG A 33 5.07 2.02 -17.44
C ARG A 33 4.40 2.58 -16.19
N HIS A 34 3.99 3.84 -16.26
CA HIS A 34 3.33 4.52 -15.15
C HIS A 34 1.99 3.86 -14.87
N VAL A 35 1.80 3.46 -13.61
CA VAL A 35 0.55 2.93 -13.07
C VAL A 35 0.21 3.79 -11.85
N GLU A 36 -0.97 4.39 -11.86
CA GLU A 36 -1.44 5.27 -10.79
C GLU A 36 -2.59 4.62 -10.03
N ASP A 37 -2.55 4.80 -8.71
CA ASP A 37 -3.60 4.38 -7.80
C ASP A 37 -4.60 5.54 -7.64
N LEU A 38 -5.73 5.46 -8.35
CA LEU A 38 -6.73 6.54 -8.38
C LEU A 38 -7.26 6.85 -6.97
N CYS A 39 -7.51 5.81 -6.18
CA CYS A 39 -8.10 5.95 -4.85
C CYS A 39 -7.09 6.50 -3.81
N ALA A 40 -5.79 6.46 -4.10
CA ALA A 40 -4.79 7.11 -3.25
C ALA A 40 -4.90 8.65 -3.23
N ASN A 41 -5.44 9.25 -4.30
CA ASN A 41 -5.59 10.70 -4.41
C ASN A 41 -6.96 11.19 -3.92
N SER A 42 -7.98 10.35 -4.01
CA SER A 42 -9.29 10.62 -3.42
C SER A 42 -9.82 9.37 -2.72
N PRO A 43 -9.52 9.23 -1.42
CA PRO A 43 -9.90 8.04 -0.69
C PRO A 43 -11.38 8.02 -0.29
N ARG A 44 -12.16 9.06 -0.61
CA ARG A 44 -13.56 9.19 -0.17
C ARG A 44 -14.45 8.10 -0.77
N ASP A 45 -15.40 7.62 0.03
CA ASP A 45 -16.48 6.74 -0.44
C ASP A 45 -17.59 7.58 -1.10
N TYR A 46 -17.57 7.64 -2.43
CA TYR A 46 -18.57 8.38 -3.21
C TYR A 46 -19.93 7.70 -3.31
N THR A 47 -20.06 6.46 -2.83
CA THR A 47 -21.37 5.78 -2.81
C THR A 47 -22.24 6.25 -1.64
N LYS A 48 -21.60 6.75 -0.57
CA LYS A 48 -22.24 7.26 0.64
C LYS A 48 -22.13 8.77 0.74
N LEU A 49 -22.42 9.47 -0.36
CA LEU A 49 -22.44 10.93 -0.30
C LEU A 49 -23.55 11.35 0.67
N PRO A 50 -23.22 12.10 1.74
CA PRO A 50 -24.26 12.72 2.55
C PRO A 50 -25.08 13.60 1.61
N VAL A 51 -26.40 13.57 1.76
CA VAL A 51 -27.29 14.49 1.05
C VAL A 51 -26.79 15.89 1.35
N LYS A 52 -26.13 16.52 0.38
CA LYS A 52 -25.64 17.87 0.54
C LYS A 52 -26.85 18.75 0.82
N HIS A 53 -27.03 19.15 2.06
CA HIS A 53 -27.93 20.24 2.38
C HIS A 53 -27.42 21.44 1.57
N THR A 54 -28.21 21.89 0.60
CA THR A 54 -27.95 23.05 -0.26
C THR A 54 -28.00 24.38 0.52
N SER A 55 -27.79 24.35 1.84
CA SER A 55 -27.84 25.53 2.67
C SER A 55 -26.50 26.26 2.59
N HIS A 56 -26.53 27.47 2.04
CA HIS A 56 -25.44 28.45 2.09
C HIS A 56 -25.11 28.93 3.53
N ILE A 57 -25.77 28.38 4.55
CA ILE A 57 -25.58 28.70 5.95
C ILE A 57 -24.42 27.86 6.47
N LYS A 58 -23.27 28.50 6.66
CA LYS A 58 -22.10 27.91 7.34
C LYS A 58 -22.46 27.71 8.81
N SER A 59 -23.00 26.56 9.17
CA SER A 59 -23.01 26.13 10.57
C SER A 59 -21.57 25.77 10.95
N ASP A 60 -21.02 26.45 11.95
CA ASP A 60 -19.62 26.32 12.42
C ASP A 60 -19.28 24.96 13.06
N ASN A 61 -20.23 24.02 13.02
CA ASN A 61 -20.03 22.66 13.50
C ASN A 61 -19.38 21.84 12.38
N LEU A 62 -18.05 21.74 12.43
CA LEU A 62 -17.28 20.73 11.69
C LEU A 62 -17.78 19.35 12.13
N GLN A 63 -18.79 18.82 11.44
CA GLN A 63 -19.16 17.42 11.61
C GLN A 63 -17.93 16.59 11.22
N GLU A 64 -17.43 15.78 12.15
CA GLU A 64 -16.40 14.79 11.84
C GLU A 64 -16.97 13.88 10.75
N GLU A 65 -16.41 13.98 9.54
CA GLU A 65 -16.77 13.08 8.44
C GLU A 65 -16.37 11.65 8.86
N ASP A 66 -17.33 10.72 8.86
CA ASP A 66 -17.02 9.31 9.06
C ASP A 66 -16.13 8.79 7.90
N GLN A 67 -14.88 8.45 8.23
CA GLN A 67 -13.88 7.93 7.28
C GLN A 67 -13.83 6.40 7.24
N SER A 68 -14.76 5.71 7.93
CA SER A 68 -14.77 4.24 8.03
C SER A 68 -14.78 3.54 6.66
N GLY A 69 -15.47 4.11 5.67
CA GLY A 69 -15.57 3.60 4.31
C GLY A 69 -14.48 4.07 3.33
N TRP A 70 -13.56 4.93 3.77
CA TRP A 70 -12.56 5.49 2.87
C TRP A 70 -11.55 4.44 2.43
N TYR A 71 -11.05 4.58 1.19
CA TYR A 71 -10.00 3.74 0.65
C TYR A 71 -8.75 3.79 1.54
N ARG A 72 -8.29 2.60 1.94
CA ARG A 72 -7.05 2.42 2.70
C ARG A 72 -6.06 1.64 1.86
N ARG A 73 -4.93 2.26 1.56
CA ARG A 73 -3.83 1.59 0.85
C ARG A 73 -3.16 0.58 1.77
N ILE A 74 -3.02 -0.65 1.30
CA ILE A 74 -2.27 -1.72 1.98
C ILE A 74 -1.09 -2.10 1.08
N GLU A 75 0.14 -1.87 1.56
CA GLU A 75 1.36 -2.09 0.79
C GLU A 75 1.77 -3.58 0.83
N ASN A 76 1.15 -4.40 -0.03
CA ASN A 76 1.48 -5.84 -0.15
C ASN A 76 2.58 -6.12 -1.20
N ASN A 77 3.58 -5.23 -1.32
CA ASN A 77 4.61 -5.26 -2.38
C ASN A 77 5.85 -6.12 -2.02
N GLY A 78 5.67 -7.13 -1.17
CA GLY A 78 6.71 -8.08 -0.78
C GLY A 78 7.07 -9.09 -1.88
N TRP A 79 8.08 -9.91 -1.62
CA TRP A 79 8.39 -11.11 -2.43
C TRP A 79 7.39 -12.21 -2.11
N ARG A 80 6.85 -12.87 -3.14
CA ARG A 80 5.84 -13.94 -2.99
C ARG A 80 6.44 -15.28 -3.36
N PRO A 81 6.23 -16.35 -2.59
CA PRO A 81 6.71 -17.68 -2.97
C PRO A 81 5.93 -18.19 -4.20
N VAL A 82 6.59 -18.99 -5.05
CA VAL A 82 6.02 -19.60 -6.28
C VAL A 82 5.34 -20.95 -6.00
N SER A 83 5.46 -21.52 -4.80
CA SER A 83 5.26 -22.96 -4.52
C SER A 83 3.96 -23.61 -5.05
N ASP A 84 4.09 -24.89 -5.45
CA ASP A 84 3.06 -25.76 -6.05
C ASP A 84 1.83 -26.08 -5.16
N ARG A 85 1.81 -25.65 -3.89
CA ARG A 85 0.65 -25.83 -3.01
C ARG A 85 -0.40 -24.74 -3.22
N PHE A 86 -0.70 -24.44 -4.48
CA PHE A 86 -1.61 -23.38 -4.93
C PHE A 86 -3.01 -23.42 -4.28
N TRP A 87 -3.40 -24.54 -3.64
CA TRP A 87 -4.73 -24.79 -3.05
C TRP A 87 -4.77 -25.02 -1.53
N MET A 88 -3.63 -25.12 -0.84
CA MET A 88 -3.68 -25.22 0.63
C MET A 88 -3.70 -23.81 1.21
N SER A 89 -4.73 -23.50 2.00
CA SER A 89 -4.94 -22.21 2.66
C SER A 89 -3.61 -21.67 3.15
N ALA A 90 -3.10 -20.64 2.46
CA ALA A 90 -1.81 -20.00 2.71
C ALA A 90 -1.90 -19.13 3.96
N GLU A 91 -2.28 -19.74 5.06
CA GLU A 91 -2.06 -19.18 6.38
C GLU A 91 -0.54 -19.29 6.62
N ASN A 92 0.14 -18.15 6.57
CA ASN A 92 1.45 -17.92 7.18
C ASN A 92 2.74 -18.00 6.34
N VAL A 93 2.78 -17.50 5.10
CA VAL A 93 4.08 -17.02 4.53
C VAL A 93 3.93 -15.81 3.61
N MET A 94 3.28 -14.75 4.07
CA MET A 94 3.60 -13.43 3.51
C MET A 94 4.93 -13.01 4.16
N VAL A 95 6.05 -13.09 3.45
CA VAL A 95 7.37 -12.57 3.88
C VAL A 95 7.37 -11.03 3.78
N GLY A 96 6.35 -10.41 4.35
CA GLY A 96 6.14 -8.98 4.36
C GLY A 96 5.47 -8.61 5.66
N ASP A 97 6.11 -7.70 6.39
CA ASP A 97 5.47 -7.04 7.52
C ASP A 97 4.13 -6.49 7.05
N LYS A 98 3.02 -6.95 7.63
CA LYS A 98 1.69 -6.31 7.52
C LYS A 98 1.70 -5.00 8.32
N LYS A 99 2.69 -4.15 8.05
CA LYS A 99 2.76 -2.81 8.63
C LYS A 99 1.82 -1.95 7.82
N GLU A 100 0.78 -1.47 8.48
CA GLU A 100 0.00 -0.35 7.97
C GLU A 100 0.95 0.81 7.75
N SER A 101 1.22 1.11 6.48
CA SER A 101 2.04 2.26 6.11
C SER A 101 1.11 3.44 5.86
N GLU A 102 1.21 4.46 6.69
CA GLU A 102 0.53 5.73 6.44
C GLU A 102 1.01 6.32 5.10
N PHE A 103 0.08 6.52 4.17
CA PHE A 103 0.37 7.00 2.84
C PHE A 103 -0.36 8.32 2.57
N HIS A 104 0.41 9.35 2.22
CA HIS A 104 -0.14 10.64 1.80
C HIS A 104 0.07 10.82 0.29
N PHE A 105 -0.95 11.28 -0.44
CA PHE A 105 -0.89 11.44 -1.91
C PHE A 105 0.31 12.30 -2.37
N SER A 106 0.49 13.47 -1.73
CA SER A 106 1.61 14.38 -2.02
C SER A 106 2.98 13.72 -1.77
N LYS A 107 3.79 13.62 -2.84
CA LYS A 107 5.17 13.13 -2.79
C LYS A 107 6.05 14.00 -1.89
N LEU A 108 5.86 15.32 -1.93
CA LEU A 108 6.60 16.27 -1.11
C LEU A 108 6.36 16.01 0.38
N LYS A 109 5.10 15.82 0.77
CA LYS A 109 4.72 15.53 2.16
C LYS A 109 5.35 14.23 2.64
N ARG A 110 5.27 13.17 1.84
CA ARG A 110 5.91 11.87 2.14
C ARG A 110 7.43 12.01 2.34
N ARG A 111 8.10 12.82 1.52
CA ARG A 111 9.54 13.08 1.67
C ARG A 111 9.84 13.78 3.00
N GLN A 112 9.07 14.81 3.35
CA GLN A 112 9.21 15.52 4.62
C GLN A 112 8.98 14.58 5.82
N ASP A 113 7.95 13.74 5.77
CA ASP A 113 7.62 12.82 6.87
C ASP A 113 8.69 11.73 7.03
N MET A 114 9.26 11.23 5.92
CA MET A 114 10.41 10.32 5.95
C MET A 114 11.65 10.97 6.59
N GLU A 115 11.92 12.23 6.28
CA GLU A 115 13.03 12.99 6.87
C GLU A 115 12.82 13.21 8.38
N LYS A 116 11.59 13.54 8.81
CA LYS A 116 11.24 13.62 10.24
C LYS A 116 11.46 12.28 10.95
N LYS A 117 10.96 11.17 10.39
CA LYS A 117 11.15 9.81 10.94
C LYS A 117 12.63 9.42 11.01
N ARG A 118 13.47 9.90 10.09
CA ARG A 118 14.93 9.70 10.15
C ARG A 118 15.58 10.51 11.28
N LYS A 119 15.18 11.78 11.46
CA LYS A 119 15.69 12.63 12.54
C LYS A 119 15.37 12.05 13.92
N ILE A 120 14.13 11.62 14.13
CA ILE A 120 13.69 11.02 15.41
C ILE A 120 14.51 9.77 15.72
N ARG A 121 14.61 8.83 14.76
CA ARG A 121 15.44 7.62 14.92
C ARG A 121 16.91 7.93 15.22
N LYS A 122 17.46 8.97 14.60
CA LYS A 122 18.83 9.41 14.89
C LYS A 122 18.97 9.90 16.34
N ILE A 123 18.01 10.70 16.83
CA ILE A 123 18.02 11.18 18.22
C ILE A 123 17.89 10.02 19.19
N GLU A 124 16.97 9.09 18.95
CA GLU A 124 16.78 7.88 19.77
C GLU A 124 18.05 7.04 19.81
N TRP A 125 18.71 6.84 18.67
CA TRP A 125 19.97 6.10 18.60
C TRP A 125 21.11 6.77 19.38
N MET A 126 21.22 8.10 19.34
CA MET A 126 22.22 8.84 20.10
C MET A 126 21.93 8.89 21.61
N ARG A 127 20.72 8.52 22.05
CA ARG A 127 20.32 8.44 23.46
C ARG A 127 20.60 7.05 24.06
N GLN A 128 20.89 6.05 23.23
CA GLN A 128 21.39 4.74 23.65
C GLN A 128 22.90 4.80 23.86
#